data_AF-A0A9E4GJ59-F1
#
_entry.id   AF-A0A9E4GJ59-F1
#
_cell.length_a   1.000
_cell.length_b   1.000
_cell.length_c   1.000
_cell.angle_alpha   90.00
_cell.angle_beta   90.00
_cell.angle_gamma   90.00
#
_symmetry.space_group_name_H-M   'P 1'
#
loop_
_entity.id
_entity.type
_entity.pdbx_description
1 polymer ?
#
loop_
_entity_poly.entity_id
_entity_poly.type
_entity_poly.pdbx_seq_one_letter_code
_entity_poly.pdbx_strand_id
1 'polypeptide(L)'
;IQQQGWAPWDWYAFHNPFTFIAALIFYVSALAEANRTPFDIPEAESELVAGFATEYSGMRFALFFLAEWGTLYVIGAVMTTLFLGGWHVPIWTDNVVLLNISQFVV
;
A
#
# COMPACT_ATOMS: atom_id res chain seq x y z
N ILE A 1 -5.18 15.12 1.43
CA ILE A 1 -3.73 15.38 1.45
C ILE A 1 -3.39 16.74 2.06
N GLN A 2 -3.99 17.88 1.65
CA GLN A 2 -3.64 19.20 2.22
C GLN A 2 -3.85 19.39 3.74
N GLN A 3 -4.62 18.50 4.38
CA GLN A 3 -4.79 18.48 5.84
C GLN A 3 -3.77 17.59 6.56
N GLN A 4 -3.00 16.76 5.83
CA GLN A 4 -1.95 15.91 6.37
C GLN A 4 -0.64 16.67 6.34
N GLY A 5 0.05 16.73 7.48
CA GLY A 5 1.33 17.39 7.65
C GLY A 5 2.51 16.50 7.27
N TRP A 6 3.71 17.06 7.43
CA TRP A 6 4.97 16.35 7.22
C TRP A 6 5.25 15.34 8.34
N ALA A 7 4.74 15.57 9.53
CA ALA A 7 5.05 14.73 10.68
C ALA A 7 4.12 13.53 10.81
N PRO A 8 4.60 12.38 11.35
CA PRO A 8 3.77 11.18 11.48
C PRO A 8 2.49 11.37 12.30
N TRP A 9 2.47 12.29 13.27
CA TRP A 9 1.29 12.59 14.08
C TRP A 9 0.20 13.35 13.31
N ASP A 10 0.53 13.98 12.18
CA ASP A 10 -0.43 14.66 11.29
C ASP A 10 -1.00 13.72 10.22
N TRP A 11 -0.51 12.49 10.13
CA TRP A 11 -1.01 11.49 9.20
C TRP A 11 -2.34 10.92 9.68
N TYR A 12 -3.26 10.62 8.74
CA TYR A 12 -4.56 10.08 9.13
C TYR A 12 -4.44 8.73 9.84
N ALA A 13 -3.38 7.95 9.59
CA ALA A 13 -3.13 6.74 10.37
C ALA A 13 -3.03 7.02 11.89
N PHE A 14 -2.40 8.12 12.31
CA PHE A 14 -2.07 8.38 13.72
C PHE A 14 -2.84 9.55 14.34
N HIS A 15 -3.59 10.31 13.55
CA HIS A 15 -4.31 11.49 14.01
C HIS A 15 -5.45 11.17 15.00
N ASN A 16 -6.16 10.07 14.81
CA ASN A 16 -7.31 9.69 15.62
C ASN A 16 -7.39 8.15 15.77
N PRO A 17 -7.77 7.60 16.94
CA PRO A 17 -7.98 6.17 17.10
C PRO A 17 -8.95 5.55 16.08
N PHE A 18 -9.99 6.27 15.65
CA PHE A 18 -10.93 5.77 14.64
C PHE A 18 -10.29 5.68 13.25
N THR A 19 -9.44 6.63 12.88
CA THR A 19 -8.76 6.62 11.57
C THR A 19 -7.63 5.60 11.55
N PHE A 20 -7.01 5.32 12.70
CA PHE A 20 -6.10 4.19 12.87
C PHE A 20 -6.82 2.85 12.63
N ILE A 21 -7.99 2.64 13.23
CA ILE A 21 -8.80 1.44 12.99
C ILE A 21 -9.20 1.35 11.50
N ALA A 22 -9.59 2.46 10.87
CA ALA A 22 -9.91 2.48 9.45
C ALA A 22 -8.70 2.10 8.58
N ALA A 23 -7.49 2.56 8.91
CA ALA A 23 -6.27 2.19 8.23
C ALA A 23 -5.96 0.69 8.35
N LEU A 24 -6.20 0.11 9.53
CA LEU A 24 -6.05 -1.34 9.75
C LEU A 24 -7.08 -2.15 8.97
N ILE A 25 -8.35 -1.72 8.95
CA ILE A 25 -9.39 -2.37 8.15
C ILE A 25 -9.01 -2.32 6.67
N PHE A 26 -8.59 -1.15 6.18
CA PHE A 26 -8.14 -0.99 4.80
C PHE A 26 -6.94 -1.90 4.48
N TYR A 27 -5.97 -1.97 5.38
CA TYR A 27 -4.79 -2.83 5.21
C TYR A 27 -5.15 -4.32 5.14
N VAL A 28 -6.03 -4.79 6.04
CA VAL A 28 -6.47 -6.19 6.05
C VAL A 28 -7.31 -6.51 4.82
N SER A 29 -8.22 -5.62 4.40
CA SER A 29 -8.99 -5.81 3.16
C SER A 29 -8.10 -5.79 1.93
N ALA A 30 -7.08 -4.93 1.89
CA ALA A 30 -6.09 -4.85 0.82
C ALA A 30 -5.27 -6.14 0.69
N LEU A 31 -4.84 -6.73 1.82
CA LEU A 31 -4.17 -8.03 1.83
C LEU A 31 -5.07 -9.15 1.30
N ALA A 32 -6.36 -9.13 1.68
CA ALA A 32 -7.34 -10.10 1.20
C ALA A 32 -7.61 -9.94 -0.31
N GLU A 33 -7.72 -8.72 -0.82
CA GLU A 33 -7.91 -8.44 -2.25
C GLU A 33 -6.70 -8.85 -3.09
N ALA A 34 -5.49 -8.60 -2.58
CA ALA A 34 -4.26 -8.98 -3.26
C ALA A 34 -3.90 -10.47 -3.12
N ASN A 35 -4.77 -11.27 -2.49
CA ASN A 35 -4.57 -12.70 -2.22
C ASN A 35 -3.22 -13.00 -1.55
N ARG A 36 -2.79 -12.13 -0.63
CA ARG A 36 -1.54 -12.33 0.10
C ARG A 36 -1.77 -13.01 1.43
N THR A 37 -0.80 -13.83 1.82
CA THR A 37 -0.76 -14.52 3.11
C THR A 37 -1.17 -13.54 4.21
N PRO A 38 -2.24 -13.81 4.97
CA PRO A 38 -2.89 -15.11 5.23
C PRO A 38 -4.13 -15.45 4.37
N PHE A 39 -4.44 -14.68 3.32
CA PHE A 39 -5.67 -14.82 2.51
C PHE A 39 -5.37 -15.30 1.08
N ASP A 40 -4.55 -16.32 0.92
CA ASP A 40 -4.02 -16.82 -0.36
C ASP A 40 -4.74 -18.09 -0.87
N ILE A 41 -6.04 -18.24 -0.56
CA ILE A 41 -6.88 -19.42 -0.90
C ILE A 41 -6.71 -19.91 -2.35
N PRO A 42 -6.61 -19.04 -3.39
CA PRO A 42 -6.45 -19.50 -4.77
C PRO A 42 -5.06 -20.05 -5.13
N GLU A 43 -4.01 -19.66 -4.39
CA GLU A 43 -2.60 -20.05 -4.63
C GLU A 43 -2.10 -21.07 -3.60
N ALA A 44 -2.80 -21.24 -2.47
CA ALA A 44 -2.39 -22.01 -1.30
C ALA A 44 -1.84 -23.41 -1.64
N GLU A 45 -0.50 -23.51 -1.70
CA GLU A 45 0.25 -24.72 -2.07
C GLU A 45 0.01 -25.91 -1.13
N SER A 46 -0.44 -25.64 0.10
CA SER A 46 -0.76 -26.66 1.10
C SER A 46 -2.12 -27.33 0.87
N GLU A 47 -3.03 -26.70 0.12
CA GLU A 47 -4.41 -27.19 -0.09
C GLU A 47 -4.72 -27.47 -1.56
N LEU A 48 -4.15 -26.67 -2.47
CA LEU A 48 -4.29 -26.80 -3.92
C LEU A 48 -2.87 -26.82 -4.51
N VAL A 49 -2.54 -27.78 -5.38
CA VAL A 49 -1.21 -27.90 -6.02
C VAL A 49 -0.96 -26.68 -6.94
N ALA A 50 -0.55 -25.55 -6.34
CA ALA A 50 -0.26 -24.26 -6.97
C ALA A 50 -1.37 -23.67 -7.89
N GLY A 51 -2.62 -24.11 -7.71
CA GLY A 51 -3.81 -23.55 -8.36
C GLY A 51 -3.65 -23.32 -9.88
N PHE A 52 -4.06 -22.12 -10.32
CA PHE A 52 -4.00 -21.71 -11.73
C PHE A 52 -2.56 -21.54 -12.26
N ALA A 53 -1.56 -21.41 -11.40
CA ALA A 53 -0.17 -21.25 -11.82
C ALA A 53 0.38 -22.51 -12.51
N THR A 54 -0.23 -23.67 -12.30
CA THR A 54 0.11 -24.92 -12.99
C THR A 54 -0.53 -25.07 -14.38
N GLU A 55 -1.60 -24.32 -14.65
CA GLU A 55 -2.37 -24.41 -15.90
C GLU A 55 -1.81 -23.48 -17.00
N TYR A 56 -1.07 -22.43 -16.62
CA TYR A 56 -0.54 -21.43 -17.56
C TYR A 56 0.99 -21.43 -17.60
N SER A 57 1.56 -21.25 -18.80
CA SER A 57 3.01 -21.17 -19.01
C SER A 57 3.41 -19.98 -19.91
N GLY A 58 4.70 -19.62 -19.87
CA GLY A 58 5.29 -18.58 -20.72
C GLY A 58 4.69 -17.19 -20.50
N MET A 59 4.26 -16.54 -21.59
CA MET A 59 3.76 -15.16 -21.54
C MET A 59 2.45 -15.00 -20.74
N ARG A 60 1.57 -16.01 -20.75
CA ARG A 60 0.30 -15.95 -20.00
C ARG A 60 0.56 -15.96 -18.50
N PHE A 61 1.47 -16.81 -18.04
CA PHE A 61 1.96 -16.82 -16.66
C PHE A 61 2.54 -15.44 -16.29
N ALA A 62 3.43 -14.88 -17.12
CA ALA A 62 4.04 -13.58 -16.86
C ALA A 62 3.01 -12.45 -16.69
N LEU A 63 1.92 -12.46 -17.48
CA LEU A 63 0.86 -11.45 -17.37
C LEU A 63 0.05 -11.58 -16.08
N PHE A 64 -0.21 -12.79 -15.59
CA PHE A 64 -0.89 -12.99 -14.30
C PHE A 64 -0.04 -12.46 -13.14
N PHE A 65 1.26 -12.79 -13.11
CA PHE A 65 2.16 -12.25 -12.08
C PHE A 65 2.30 -10.73 -12.19
N LEU A 66 2.42 -10.18 -13.40
CA LEU A 66 2.48 -8.73 -13.60
C LEU A 66 1.21 -8.05 -13.06
N ALA A 67 0.03 -8.62 -13.30
CA ALA A 67 -1.22 -8.07 -12.81
C ALA A 67 -1.28 -8.11 -11.28
N GLU A 68 -0.90 -9.22 -10.66
CA GLU A 68 -0.93 -9.40 -9.21
C GLU A 68 0.04 -8.45 -8.49
N TRP A 69 1.29 -8.36 -8.97
CA TRP A 69 2.28 -7.41 -8.46
C TRP A 69 1.90 -5.95 -8.77
N GLY A 70 1.25 -5.70 -9.91
CA GLY A 70 0.70 -4.40 -10.26
C GLY A 70 -0.39 -3.96 -9.28
N THR A 71 -1.29 -4.87 -8.91
CA THR A 71 -2.35 -4.62 -7.91
C THR A 71 -1.74 -4.26 -6.56
N LEU A 72 -0.70 -4.96 -6.10
CA LEU A 72 0.01 -4.60 -4.86
C LEU A 72 0.60 -3.19 -4.92
N TYR A 73 1.18 -2.81 -6.06
CA TYR A 73 1.73 -1.46 -6.24
C TYR A 73 0.64 -0.37 -6.16
N VAL A 74 -0.50 -0.60 -6.82
CA VAL A 74 -1.63 0.36 -6.83
C VAL A 74 -2.24 0.48 -5.44
N ILE A 75 -2.52 -0.65 -4.78
CA ILE A 75 -3.06 -0.67 -3.41
C ILE A 75 -2.11 0.02 -2.44
N GLY A 76 -0.81 -0.22 -2.56
CA GLY A 76 0.23 0.46 -1.78
C GLY A 76 0.18 1.98 -1.99
N ALA A 77 0.12 2.44 -3.25
CA ALA A 77 0.02 3.86 -3.58
C ALA A 77 -1.26 4.52 -3.01
N VAL A 78 -2.39 3.80 -3.03
CA VAL A 78 -3.64 4.27 -2.42
C VAL A 78 -3.51 4.34 -0.90
N MET A 79 -2.90 3.34 -0.26
CA MET A 79 -2.68 3.35 1.18
C MET A 79 -1.79 4.52 1.62
N THR A 80 -0.69 4.76 0.88
CA THR A 80 0.24 5.85 1.19
C THR A 80 -0.42 7.21 1.03
N THR A 81 -1.22 7.40 -0.02
CA THR A 81 -1.90 8.68 -0.29
C THR A 81 -3.05 8.96 0.66
N LEU A 82 -3.78 7.94 1.12
CA LEU A 82 -4.89 8.10 2.04
C LEU A 82 -4.43 8.24 3.49
N PHE A 83 -3.52 7.38 3.95
CA PHE A 83 -3.25 7.24 5.40
C PHE A 83 -1.89 7.75 5.85
N LEU A 84 -0.87 7.76 4.98
CA LEU A 84 0.54 8.04 5.36
C LEU A 84 1.06 9.39 4.83
N GLY A 85 0.18 10.33 4.47
CA GLY A 85 0.60 11.67 4.05
C GLY A 85 1.04 11.80 2.59
N GLY A 86 0.96 10.74 1.79
CA GLY A 86 1.25 10.78 0.35
C GLY A 86 2.71 11.20 0.05
N TRP A 87 2.88 12.42 -0.48
CA TRP A 87 4.18 13.01 -0.81
C TRP A 87 4.81 13.78 0.37
N HIS A 88 4.12 13.87 1.52
CA HIS A 88 4.65 14.58 2.70
C HIS A 88 5.66 13.70 3.45
N VAL A 89 6.94 13.95 3.23
CA VAL A 89 8.05 13.26 3.92
C VAL A 89 8.31 13.89 5.29
N PRO A 90 8.60 13.10 6.35
CA PRO A 90 9.01 13.63 7.64
C PRO A 90 10.40 14.27 7.56
N ILE A 91 10.50 15.58 7.82
CA ILE A 91 11.76 16.32 7.75
C ILE A 91 11.98 17.09 9.05
N TRP A 92 13.19 16.99 9.60
CA TRP A 92 13.62 17.62 10.85
C TRP A 92 13.89 19.13 10.76
N THR A 93 13.23 19.86 9.85
CA THR A 93 13.49 21.30 9.66
C THR A 93 12.21 22.11 9.73
N ASP A 94 12.21 23.15 10.57
CA ASP A 94 11.09 24.08 10.71
C ASP A 94 11.13 25.22 9.67
N ASN A 95 12.13 25.23 8.78
CA ASN A 95 12.28 26.25 7.75
C ASN A 95 11.36 25.97 6.56
N VAL A 96 10.34 26.82 6.39
CA VAL A 96 9.31 26.70 5.34
C VAL A 96 9.87 26.67 3.91
N VAL A 97 10.98 27.34 3.63
CA VAL A 97 11.59 27.36 2.29
C VAL A 97 12.27 26.02 2.00
N LEU A 98 13.02 25.48 2.96
CA LEU A 98 13.68 24.19 2.82
C LEU A 98 12.64 23.05 2.72
N LEU A 99 11.56 23.13 3.50
CA LEU A 99 10.43 22.20 3.42
C LEU A 99 9.81 22.17 2.01
N ASN A 100 9.47 23.33 1.45
CA ASN A 100 8.86 23.40 0.12
C ASN A 100 9.80 22.89 -0.99
N ILE A 101 11.10 23.18 -0.90
CA ILE A 101 12.10 22.67 -1.87
C ILE A 101 12.21 21.14 -1.75
N SER A 102 12.30 20.61 -0.53
CA SER A 102 12.43 19.18 -0.32
C SER A 102 11.19 18.37 -0.74
N GLN A 103 9.98 18.90 -0.51
CA GLN A 103 8.73 18.28 -0.95
C GLN A 103 8.53 18.35 -2.47
N PHE A 104 9.22 19.25 -3.17
CA PHE A 104 9.20 19.31 -4.64
C PHE A 104 10.17 18.31 -5.29
N VAL A 105 11.19 17.86 -4.56
CA VAL A 105 12.24 16.94 -5.05
C VAL A 105 11.85 15.46 -4.89
N VAL A 106 10.90 15.17 -4.00
CA VAL A 106 10.34 13.81 -3.76
C VAL A 106 9.01 13.67 -4.49
#